data_AF-M0C2A3-F1
#
_entry.id   AF-M0C2A3-F1
#
_cell.length_a   1.000
_cell.length_b   1.000
_cell.length_c   1.000
_cell.angle_alpha   90.00
_cell.angle_beta   90.00
_cell.angle_gamma   90.00
#
_symmetry.space_group_name_H-M   'P 1'
#
loop_
_entity.id
_entity.type
_entity.pdbx_description
1 polymer ?
#
loop_
_entity_poly.entity_id
_entity_poly.type
_entity_poly.pdbx_seq_one_letter_code
_entity_poly.pdbx_strand_id
1 'polypeptide(L)'
;MAASVGDEVNFTDLVGLEALRIFHEEVYAEIKSLPERFVGHRKPSVRRTEDLDDYDDILGDLESDREPVENILKTLFPMVEDNLMNQHSAFEEWDQMRINKRICHKDRIPVYFRLNIPDGEISSTEMGAILSKLDEEAFLEAKIEEMLEEEGVAGSSKAHTFIRRLSDRTTEIQGPEHQAVVNAIFTMGDELISAAVVNQNQEIRRILYLIQDIAERLDREDRLELLSKGIQYGDSPYLASYFVDFLLRQHGEKDADAVAADKRLLEREEIDELKALVVESLHEAAESGSLIEAPRLKKPLERWRDWDDEENPQEWVDQGLNEEFDLIKFIDAMSSMTTVNWTTPVFYLDPRWLYEWVDEDNIEEVLDALDDSDLTEEERAVIKRYEEGKQKLEDGKDPSKTDSWVGF
;
A
#
# COMPACT_ATOMS: atom_id res chain seq x y z
N MET A 1 -3.28 -28.78 -6.93
CA MET A 1 -3.23 -29.58 -5.68
C MET A 1 -3.19 -28.59 -4.54
N ALA A 2 -4.06 -28.73 -3.52
CA ALA A 2 -4.05 -27.84 -2.36
C ALA A 2 -2.66 -27.85 -1.72
N ALA A 3 -2.05 -26.68 -1.54
CA ALA A 3 -0.77 -26.56 -0.86
C ALA A 3 -0.93 -27.06 0.59
N SER A 4 0.01 -27.88 1.04
CA SER A 4 -0.01 -28.38 2.41
C SER A 4 0.53 -27.30 3.34
N VAL A 5 0.04 -27.23 4.59
CA VAL A 5 0.57 -26.31 5.61
C VAL A 5 2.09 -26.39 5.72
N GLY A 6 2.68 -27.57 5.46
CA GLY A 6 4.12 -27.80 5.49
C GLY A 6 4.93 -26.93 4.52
N ASP A 7 4.35 -26.48 3.41
CA ASP A 7 5.04 -25.62 2.43
C ASP A 7 4.93 -24.12 2.79
N GLU A 8 4.07 -23.74 3.73
CA GLU A 8 3.80 -22.35 4.12
C GLU A 8 4.43 -21.95 5.47
N VAL A 9 5.08 -22.89 6.16
CA VAL A 9 5.69 -22.68 7.48
C VAL A 9 7.19 -22.97 7.47
N ASN A 10 7.95 -22.27 8.31
CA ASN A 10 9.33 -22.65 8.60
C ASN A 10 9.37 -23.98 9.37
N PHE A 11 10.18 -24.92 8.88
CA PHE A 11 10.31 -26.26 9.47
C PHE A 11 10.77 -26.23 10.93
N THR A 12 11.81 -25.45 11.24
CA THR A 12 12.34 -25.34 12.61
C THR A 12 11.28 -24.82 13.55
N ASP A 13 10.55 -23.80 13.11
CA ASP A 13 9.51 -23.20 13.93
C ASP A 13 8.32 -24.15 14.13
N LEU A 14 7.95 -24.91 13.09
CA LEU A 14 6.89 -25.90 13.19
C LEU A 14 7.26 -27.00 14.20
N VAL A 15 8.49 -27.51 14.13
CA VAL A 15 8.98 -28.53 15.08
C VAL A 15 8.99 -27.97 16.51
N GLY A 16 9.48 -26.74 16.71
CA GLY A 16 9.48 -26.11 18.03
C GLY A 16 8.07 -25.91 18.58
N LEU A 17 7.15 -25.42 17.74
CA LEU A 17 5.75 -25.22 18.13
C LEU A 17 5.04 -26.54 18.44
N GLU A 18 5.28 -27.59 17.64
CA GLU A 18 4.73 -28.93 17.86
C GLU A 18 5.32 -29.60 19.10
N ALA A 19 6.59 -29.35 19.42
CA ALA A 19 7.19 -29.79 20.67
C ALA A 19 6.49 -29.15 21.87
N LEU A 20 6.23 -27.83 21.83
CA LEU A 20 5.43 -27.16 22.85
C LEU A 20 4.02 -27.76 22.92
N ARG A 21 3.34 -27.98 21.79
CA ARG A 21 1.99 -28.57 21.77
C ARG A 21 1.91 -29.94 22.45
N ILE A 22 2.95 -30.77 22.33
CA ILE A 22 2.96 -32.13 22.86
C ILE A 22 3.41 -32.17 24.33
N PHE A 23 4.43 -31.38 24.69
CA PHE A 23 5.09 -31.49 25.98
C PHE A 23 4.68 -30.39 26.98
N HIS A 24 4.24 -29.22 26.50
CA HIS A 24 3.88 -28.04 27.29
C HIS A 24 2.65 -27.34 26.68
N GLU A 25 1.49 -28.01 26.75
CA GLU A 25 0.24 -27.56 26.12
C GLU A 25 -0.21 -26.19 26.64
N GLU A 26 0.06 -25.90 27.91
CA GLU A 26 -0.19 -24.61 28.56
C GLU A 26 0.54 -23.46 27.87
N VAL A 27 1.82 -23.64 27.53
CA VAL A 27 2.63 -22.64 26.81
C VAL A 27 2.12 -22.49 25.38
N TYR A 28 1.83 -23.60 24.71
CA TYR A 28 1.27 -23.58 23.36
C TYR A 28 -0.10 -22.87 23.29
N ALA A 29 -0.97 -23.12 24.28
CA ALA A 29 -2.28 -22.51 24.37
C ALA A 29 -2.19 -20.99 24.54
N GLU A 30 -1.21 -20.51 25.32
CA GLU A 30 -0.96 -19.08 25.52
C GLU A 30 -0.47 -18.39 24.25
N ILE A 31 0.48 -19.00 23.53
CA ILE A 31 0.96 -18.46 22.24
C ILE A 31 -0.21 -18.35 21.24
N LYS A 32 -1.12 -19.33 21.26
CA LYS A 32 -2.28 -19.36 20.38
C LYS A 32 -3.35 -18.33 20.78
N SER A 33 -3.56 -18.09 22.08
CA SER A 33 -4.60 -17.19 22.59
C SER A 33 -4.20 -15.73 22.51
N LEU A 34 -2.91 -15.43 22.75
CA LEU A 34 -2.35 -14.07 22.83
C LEU A 34 -1.07 -13.95 21.99
N PRO A 35 -1.14 -14.14 20.66
CA PRO A 35 0.03 -14.12 19.78
C PRO A 35 0.80 -12.80 19.86
N GLU A 36 0.12 -11.67 20.08
CA GLU A 36 0.74 -10.35 20.26
C GLU A 36 1.74 -10.25 21.41
N ARG A 37 1.68 -11.13 22.43
CA ARG A 37 2.70 -11.21 23.50
C ARG A 37 4.05 -11.70 22.98
N PHE A 38 4.07 -12.37 21.82
CA PHE A 38 5.24 -13.07 21.28
C PHE A 38 5.75 -12.50 19.94
N VAL A 39 4.94 -11.75 19.20
CA VAL A 39 5.27 -11.25 17.85
C VAL A 39 5.28 -9.74 17.73
N GLY A 40 6.07 -9.22 16.78
CA GLY A 40 6.12 -7.80 16.43
C GLY A 40 7.43 -7.10 16.78
N HIS A 41 7.48 -5.78 16.56
CA HIS A 41 8.68 -4.95 16.75
C HIS A 41 8.40 -3.83 17.76
N ARG A 42 9.24 -3.71 18.80
CA ARG A 42 9.27 -2.52 19.67
C ARG A 42 9.84 -1.32 18.91
N LYS A 43 9.05 -0.26 18.66
CA LYS A 43 9.61 1.00 18.16
C LYS A 43 10.51 1.65 19.23
N PRO A 44 11.70 2.18 18.87
CA PRO A 44 12.61 2.80 19.83
C PRO A 44 12.03 4.00 20.61
N SER A 45 10.93 4.60 20.16
CA SER A 45 10.46 5.91 20.62
C SER A 45 9.34 5.90 21.67
N VAL A 46 8.92 4.74 22.18
CA VAL A 46 7.92 4.68 23.27
C VAL A 46 8.47 3.86 24.42
N ARG A 47 9.21 4.51 25.32
CA ARG A 47 9.37 4.01 26.70
C ARG A 47 8.01 4.07 27.38
N ARG A 48 7.17 3.06 27.19
CA ARG A 48 6.22 2.67 28.24
C ARG A 48 7.00 1.82 29.21
N THR A 49 7.27 2.39 30.37
CA THR A 49 7.86 1.74 31.55
C THR A 49 6.96 0.69 32.19
N GLU A 50 5.81 0.39 31.59
CA GLU A 50 4.78 -0.48 32.13
C GLU A 50 4.52 -1.57 31.10
N ASP A 51 4.70 -2.81 31.56
CA ASP A 51 4.53 -4.10 30.88
C ASP A 51 5.72 -4.58 30.03
N LEU A 52 6.85 -4.85 30.71
CA LEU A 52 7.75 -5.92 30.26
C LEU A 52 7.05 -7.24 30.57
N ASP A 53 6.86 -8.07 29.55
CA ASP A 53 6.34 -9.41 29.71
C ASP A 53 7.47 -10.30 30.25
N ASP A 54 7.39 -10.69 31.53
CA ASP A 54 8.39 -11.52 32.19
C ASP A 54 8.18 -13.02 31.92
N TYR A 55 7.04 -13.37 31.31
CA TYR A 55 6.60 -14.73 31.01
C TYR A 55 6.63 -15.67 32.23
N ASP A 56 6.69 -15.14 33.47
CA ASP A 56 6.76 -15.96 34.67
C ASP A 56 5.42 -16.69 34.91
N ASP A 57 4.31 -16.20 34.34
CA ASP A 57 3.01 -16.86 34.31
C ASP A 57 3.02 -18.19 33.53
N ILE A 58 3.88 -18.32 32.52
CA ILE A 58 4.02 -19.55 31.71
C ILE A 58 5.33 -20.32 31.98
N LEU A 59 6.37 -19.66 32.48
CA LEU A 59 7.68 -20.27 32.78
C LEU A 59 7.88 -20.58 34.27
N GLY A 60 7.08 -19.97 35.16
CA GLY A 60 7.23 -20.06 36.62
C GLY A 60 6.96 -21.45 37.19
N ASP A 61 5.97 -22.14 36.63
CA ASP A 61 5.54 -23.47 37.09
C ASP A 61 6.31 -24.63 36.44
N LEU A 62 7.20 -24.32 35.49
CA LEU A 62 8.04 -25.30 34.82
C LEU A 62 9.26 -25.62 35.69
N GLU A 63 9.27 -26.76 36.39
CA GLU A 63 10.39 -27.14 37.26
C GLU A 63 11.66 -27.49 36.47
N SER A 64 11.70 -28.69 35.87
CA SER A 64 12.87 -29.20 35.14
C SER A 64 12.96 -28.70 33.71
N ASP A 65 11.84 -28.22 33.17
CA ASP A 65 11.68 -27.98 31.73
C ASP A 65 11.72 -26.49 31.37
N ARG A 66 11.90 -25.60 32.37
CA ARG A 66 11.99 -24.15 32.17
C ARG A 66 13.03 -23.76 31.12
N GLU A 67 14.27 -24.24 31.28
CA GLU A 67 15.36 -23.89 30.38
C GLU A 67 15.13 -24.42 28.93
N PRO A 68 14.70 -25.68 28.71
CA PRO A 68 14.28 -26.15 27.39
C PRO A 68 13.18 -25.31 26.74
N VAL A 69 12.10 -25.00 27.49
CA VAL A 69 10.96 -24.23 26.97
C VAL A 69 11.38 -22.80 26.64
N GLU A 70 12.11 -22.14 27.54
CA GLU A 70 12.64 -20.80 27.32
C GLU A 70 13.52 -20.74 26.06
N ASN A 71 14.36 -21.75 25.83
CA ASN A 71 15.19 -21.84 24.63
C ASN A 71 14.35 -22.03 23.35
N ILE A 72 13.27 -22.83 23.40
CA ILE A 72 12.34 -22.94 22.28
C ILE A 72 11.68 -21.59 22.02
N LEU A 73 11.16 -20.92 23.05
CA LEU A 73 10.51 -19.62 22.92
C LEU A 73 11.44 -18.57 22.32
N LYS A 74 12.69 -18.46 22.79
CA LYS A 74 13.70 -17.55 22.21
C LYS A 74 14.00 -17.86 20.75
N THR A 75 14.04 -19.16 20.41
CA THR A 75 14.27 -19.59 19.03
C THR A 75 13.09 -19.22 18.13
N LEU A 76 11.86 -19.51 18.55
CA LEU A 76 10.64 -19.24 17.79
C LEU A 76 10.35 -17.73 17.70
N PHE A 77 10.56 -17.01 18.79
CA PHE A 77 10.18 -15.63 19.02
C PHE A 77 11.36 -14.83 19.58
N PRO A 78 12.20 -14.23 18.72
CA PRO A 78 13.34 -13.44 19.17
C PRO A 78 12.97 -12.28 20.12
N MET A 79 11.74 -11.77 20.03
CA MET A 79 11.22 -10.75 20.96
C MET A 79 11.13 -11.25 22.42
N VAL A 80 10.96 -12.56 22.63
CA VAL A 80 10.98 -13.16 23.97
C VAL A 80 12.37 -13.01 24.59
N GLU A 81 13.42 -13.20 23.80
CA GLU A 81 14.80 -12.99 24.27
C GLU A 81 15.03 -11.53 24.67
N ASP A 82 14.57 -10.59 23.84
CA ASP A 82 14.64 -9.14 24.13
C ASP A 82 13.92 -8.77 25.43
N ASN A 83 12.70 -9.29 25.62
CA ASN A 83 11.89 -9.03 26.82
C ASN A 83 12.56 -9.59 28.08
N LEU A 84 13.05 -10.84 28.04
CA LEU A 84 13.71 -11.50 29.18
C LEU A 84 15.07 -10.86 29.53
N MET A 85 15.84 -10.44 28.51
CA MET A 85 17.17 -9.85 28.71
C MET A 85 17.11 -8.35 28.99
N ASN A 86 15.92 -7.73 28.92
CA ASN A 86 15.72 -6.28 28.93
C ASN A 86 16.64 -5.58 27.91
N GLN A 87 16.75 -6.20 26.73
CA GLN A 87 17.56 -5.74 25.61
C GLN A 87 16.66 -5.36 24.46
N HIS A 88 17.21 -4.55 23.56
CA HIS A 88 16.54 -4.21 22.32
C HIS A 88 17.42 -4.68 21.18
N SER A 89 17.06 -5.82 20.59
CA SER A 89 17.61 -6.21 19.31
C SER A 89 16.94 -5.35 18.25
N ALA A 90 17.69 -4.45 17.63
CA ALA A 90 17.30 -3.91 16.33
C ALA A 90 17.38 -5.07 15.35
N PHE A 91 16.32 -5.89 15.25
CA PHE A 91 16.21 -6.84 14.16
C PHE A 91 15.99 -6.01 12.88
N GLU A 92 17.10 -5.73 12.18
CA GLU A 92 17.11 -4.95 10.94
C GLU A 92 16.40 -5.67 9.78
N GLU A 93 16.05 -6.95 9.93
CA GLU A 93 15.53 -7.80 8.85
C GLU A 93 14.16 -8.45 9.15
N TRP A 94 13.19 -7.68 9.64
CA TRP A 94 11.83 -8.19 9.89
C TRP A 94 11.15 -8.72 8.62
N ASP A 95 11.38 -8.08 7.47
CA ASP A 95 10.88 -8.58 6.18
C ASP A 95 11.51 -9.93 5.82
N GLN A 96 12.78 -10.15 6.17
CA GLN A 96 13.42 -11.46 5.96
C GLN A 96 12.79 -12.56 6.82
N MET A 97 12.29 -12.25 8.02
CA MET A 97 11.55 -13.23 8.84
C MET A 97 10.22 -13.61 8.18
N ARG A 98 9.54 -12.65 7.52
CA ARG A 98 8.35 -12.94 6.70
C ARG A 98 8.68 -13.83 5.51
N ILE A 99 9.77 -13.54 4.79
CA ILE A 99 10.26 -14.32 3.63
C ILE A 99 10.62 -15.75 4.06
N ASN A 100 11.33 -15.89 5.18
CA ASN A 100 11.74 -17.17 5.77
C ASN A 100 10.59 -17.95 6.42
N LYS A 101 9.35 -17.45 6.29
CA LYS A 101 8.11 -18.04 6.81
C LYS A 101 8.14 -18.26 8.32
N ARG A 102 8.87 -17.43 9.07
CA ARG A 102 9.08 -17.60 10.52
C ARG A 102 7.82 -17.28 11.32
N ILE A 103 7.57 -18.01 12.41
CA ILE A 103 6.39 -17.83 13.28
C ILE A 103 6.40 -16.48 14.02
N CYS A 104 7.56 -15.88 14.26
CA CYS A 104 7.67 -14.60 14.96
C CYS A 104 7.10 -13.39 14.20
N HIS A 105 6.81 -13.53 12.91
CA HIS A 105 6.24 -12.44 12.13
C HIS A 105 4.71 -12.40 12.32
N LYS A 106 4.17 -11.20 12.60
CA LYS A 106 2.73 -10.98 12.87
C LYS A 106 1.79 -11.53 11.78
N ASP A 107 2.22 -11.47 10.52
CA ASP A 107 1.41 -11.96 9.39
C ASP A 107 1.56 -13.48 9.18
N ARG A 108 2.57 -14.11 9.79
CA ARG A 108 2.87 -15.55 9.64
C ARG A 108 2.35 -16.39 10.80
N ILE A 109 2.35 -15.87 12.03
CA ILE A 109 1.87 -16.61 13.20
C ILE A 109 0.48 -17.26 13.01
N PRO A 110 -0.52 -16.66 12.34
CA PRO A 110 -1.82 -17.31 12.17
C PRO A 110 -1.74 -18.57 11.30
N VAL A 111 -0.79 -18.66 10.37
CA VAL A 111 -0.61 -19.81 9.46
C VAL A 111 -0.22 -21.07 10.25
N TYR A 112 0.60 -20.92 11.29
CA TYR A 112 1.05 -22.02 12.14
C TYR A 112 -0.07 -22.68 12.96
N PHE A 113 -1.12 -21.92 13.27
CA PHE A 113 -2.26 -22.40 14.06
C PHE A 113 -3.45 -22.83 13.20
N ARG A 114 -3.36 -22.69 11.87
CA ARG A 114 -4.42 -23.02 10.93
C ARG A 114 -4.10 -24.32 10.19
N LEU A 115 -5.12 -25.15 9.98
CA LEU A 115 -5.03 -26.35 9.14
C LEU A 115 -5.15 -26.04 7.63
N ASN A 116 -5.56 -24.81 7.28
CA ASN A 116 -5.79 -24.34 5.90
C ASN A 116 -5.24 -22.92 5.70
N ILE A 117 -4.89 -22.58 4.46
CA ILE A 117 -4.52 -21.23 4.03
C ILE A 117 -5.72 -20.28 4.25
N PRO A 118 -5.52 -19.07 4.81
CA PRO A 118 -6.58 -18.08 4.96
C PRO A 118 -7.29 -17.79 3.63
N ASP A 119 -8.59 -17.55 3.67
CA ASP A 119 -9.31 -17.01 2.50
C ASP A 119 -8.63 -15.69 2.06
N GLY A 120 -8.41 -15.53 0.77
CA GLY A 120 -7.71 -14.38 0.17
C GLY A 120 -6.17 -14.40 0.23
N GLU A 121 -5.56 -15.44 0.83
CA GLU A 121 -4.11 -15.69 0.66
C GLU A 121 -3.81 -16.40 -0.67
N ILE A 122 -2.61 -16.16 -1.21
CA ILE A 122 -2.13 -16.85 -2.42
C ILE A 122 -1.24 -18.01 -1.99
N SER A 123 -1.53 -19.22 -2.45
CA SER A 123 -0.71 -20.39 -2.10
C SER A 123 0.69 -20.32 -2.74
N SER A 124 1.70 -20.97 -2.18
CA SER A 124 3.03 -21.08 -2.81
C SER A 124 2.98 -21.73 -4.19
N THR A 125 2.05 -22.67 -4.40
CA THR A 125 1.82 -23.31 -5.71
C THR A 125 1.27 -22.32 -6.73
N GLU A 126 0.26 -21.54 -6.34
CA GLU A 126 -0.33 -20.50 -7.19
C GLU A 126 0.70 -19.40 -7.48
N MET A 127 1.41 -18.92 -6.47
CA MET A 127 2.49 -17.96 -6.65
C MET A 127 3.59 -18.51 -7.56
N GLY A 128 3.97 -19.78 -7.42
CA GLY A 128 4.94 -20.43 -8.30
C GLY A 128 4.47 -20.53 -9.75
N ALA A 129 3.17 -20.74 -9.97
CA ALA A 129 2.59 -20.77 -11.32
C ALA A 129 2.62 -19.37 -11.97
N ILE A 130 2.32 -18.32 -11.21
CA ILE A 130 2.42 -16.93 -11.69
C ILE A 130 3.88 -16.58 -11.98
N LEU A 131 4.79 -16.90 -11.05
CA LEU A 131 6.22 -16.61 -11.22
C LEU A 131 6.82 -17.29 -12.46
N SER A 132 6.32 -18.47 -12.85
CA SER A 132 6.80 -19.18 -14.04
C SER A 132 6.46 -18.51 -15.38
N LYS A 133 5.69 -17.41 -15.33
CA LYS A 133 5.18 -16.66 -16.49
C LYS A 133 5.32 -15.15 -16.30
N LEU A 134 6.26 -14.69 -15.46
CA LEU A 134 6.44 -13.25 -15.23
C LEU A 134 6.85 -12.48 -16.49
N ASP A 135 7.43 -13.15 -17.48
CA ASP A 135 7.82 -12.55 -18.76
C ASP A 135 6.65 -12.34 -19.72
N GLU A 136 5.46 -12.86 -19.40
CA GLU A 136 4.22 -12.69 -20.16
C GLU A 136 3.39 -11.52 -19.59
N GLU A 137 3.64 -10.29 -20.06
CA GLU A 137 2.96 -9.05 -19.60
C GLU A 137 1.42 -9.16 -19.62
N ALA A 138 0.83 -9.52 -20.74
CA ALA A 138 -0.63 -9.68 -20.87
C ALA A 138 -1.21 -10.77 -19.94
N PHE A 139 -0.41 -11.77 -19.56
CA PHE A 139 -0.83 -12.75 -18.56
C PHE A 139 -0.83 -12.15 -17.16
N LEU A 140 0.16 -11.31 -16.82
CA LEU A 140 0.22 -10.62 -15.53
C LEU A 140 -0.93 -9.63 -15.37
N GLU A 141 -1.21 -8.82 -16.38
CA GLU A 141 -2.32 -7.85 -16.37
C GLU A 141 -3.66 -8.57 -16.14
N ALA A 142 -3.97 -9.58 -16.96
CA ALA A 142 -5.19 -10.37 -16.81
C ALA A 142 -5.27 -11.08 -15.45
N LYS A 143 -4.12 -11.49 -14.88
CA LYS A 143 -4.10 -12.12 -13.55
C LYS A 143 -4.30 -11.12 -12.43
N ILE A 144 -3.78 -9.89 -12.56
CA ILE A 144 -4.03 -8.80 -11.62
C ILE A 144 -5.52 -8.43 -11.67
N GLU A 145 -6.09 -8.27 -12.87
CA GLU A 145 -7.51 -8.00 -13.09
C GLU A 145 -8.40 -9.05 -12.42
N GLU A 146 -8.16 -10.35 -12.68
CA GLU A 146 -8.87 -11.45 -12.02
C GLU A 146 -8.78 -11.35 -10.48
N MET A 147 -7.59 -11.02 -9.95
CA MET A 147 -7.37 -10.92 -8.52
C MET A 147 -7.91 -9.64 -7.88
N LEU A 148 -8.24 -8.61 -8.67
CA LEU A 148 -8.93 -7.41 -8.17
C LEU A 148 -10.37 -7.72 -7.78
N GLU A 149 -11.01 -8.66 -8.49
CA GLU A 149 -12.38 -9.13 -8.21
C GLU A 149 -12.47 -10.11 -7.03
N GLU A 150 -11.34 -10.71 -6.62
CA GLU A 150 -11.28 -11.68 -5.53
C GLU A 150 -10.98 -11.01 -4.17
N GLU A 151 -11.68 -11.44 -3.11
CA GLU A 151 -11.37 -11.01 -1.74
C GLU A 151 -9.97 -11.48 -1.33
N GLY A 152 -9.16 -10.54 -0.83
CA GLY A 152 -7.82 -10.75 -0.32
C GLY A 152 -7.76 -10.71 1.21
N VAL A 153 -6.55 -10.52 1.75
CA VAL A 153 -6.35 -10.50 3.20
C VAL A 153 -6.71 -9.14 3.79
N ALA A 154 -7.34 -9.16 4.96
CA ALA A 154 -7.64 -7.96 5.75
C ALA A 154 -8.51 -6.92 5.01
N GLY A 155 -9.45 -7.37 4.17
CA GLY A 155 -10.40 -6.49 3.46
C GLY A 155 -9.81 -5.76 2.26
N SER A 156 -8.64 -6.19 1.77
CA SER A 156 -8.09 -5.81 0.46
C SER A 156 -8.47 -6.83 -0.61
N SER A 157 -8.23 -6.54 -1.89
CA SER A 157 -8.35 -7.55 -2.96
C SER A 157 -7.18 -8.52 -2.95
N LYS A 158 -7.35 -9.70 -3.56
CA LYS A 158 -6.28 -10.70 -3.69
C LYS A 158 -5.09 -10.16 -4.50
N ALA A 159 -5.31 -9.17 -5.36
CA ALA A 159 -4.24 -8.48 -6.08
C ALA A 159 -3.26 -7.79 -5.10
N HIS A 160 -3.75 -7.21 -4.01
CA HIS A 160 -2.89 -6.65 -2.96
C HIS A 160 -2.08 -7.72 -2.23
N THR A 161 -2.69 -8.87 -1.97
CA THR A 161 -1.97 -10.04 -1.45
C THR A 161 -0.85 -10.46 -2.42
N PHE A 162 -1.12 -10.44 -3.73
CA PHE A 162 -0.14 -10.76 -4.78
C PHE A 162 1.01 -9.77 -4.78
N ILE A 163 0.75 -8.46 -4.86
CA ILE A 163 1.78 -7.41 -4.83
C ILE A 163 2.66 -7.56 -3.59
N ARG A 164 2.05 -7.79 -2.40
CA ARG A 164 2.80 -8.05 -1.16
C ARG A 164 3.71 -9.27 -1.24
N ARG A 165 3.22 -10.39 -1.79
CA ARG A 165 4.02 -11.61 -1.96
C ARG A 165 5.07 -11.48 -3.05
N LEU A 166 4.84 -10.64 -4.05
CA LEU A 166 5.82 -10.36 -5.09
C LEU A 166 6.96 -9.48 -4.56
N SER A 167 6.65 -8.47 -3.73
CA SER A 167 7.67 -7.67 -3.01
C SER A 167 8.62 -8.53 -2.17
N ASP A 168 8.12 -9.62 -1.58
CA ASP A 168 8.93 -10.59 -0.81
C ASP A 168 9.90 -11.41 -1.68
N ARG A 169 9.65 -11.45 -2.99
CA ARG A 169 10.28 -12.37 -3.95
C ARG A 169 10.91 -11.65 -5.12
N THR A 170 11.21 -10.36 -4.98
CA THR A 170 11.90 -9.59 -6.04
C THR A 170 13.20 -10.25 -6.45
N THR A 171 13.86 -11.05 -5.58
CA THR A 171 15.05 -11.85 -5.89
C THR A 171 14.86 -12.88 -6.97
N GLU A 172 13.63 -13.29 -7.22
CA GLU A 172 13.28 -14.31 -8.18
C GLU A 172 12.92 -13.71 -9.55
N ILE A 173 12.74 -12.39 -9.64
CA ILE A 173 12.46 -11.67 -10.88
C ILE A 173 13.79 -11.46 -11.63
N GLN A 174 13.90 -11.98 -12.84
CA GLN A 174 15.16 -12.02 -13.60
C GLN A 174 14.99 -11.64 -15.08
N GLY A 175 16.01 -10.97 -15.63
CA GLY A 175 16.07 -10.64 -17.06
C GLY A 175 14.81 -9.93 -17.58
N PRO A 176 14.11 -10.48 -18.59
CA PRO A 176 12.94 -9.84 -19.20
C PRO A 176 11.75 -9.66 -18.26
N GLU A 177 11.70 -10.42 -17.17
CA GLU A 177 10.61 -10.36 -16.18
C GLU A 177 10.54 -9.00 -15.48
N HIS A 178 11.66 -8.28 -15.34
CA HIS A 178 11.68 -6.94 -14.74
C HIS A 178 10.78 -5.98 -15.53
N GLN A 179 10.90 -5.97 -16.86
CA GLN A 179 10.11 -5.07 -17.71
C GLN A 179 8.64 -5.45 -17.69
N ALA A 180 8.33 -6.74 -17.85
CA ALA A 180 6.95 -7.21 -17.88
C ALA A 180 6.20 -6.93 -16.56
N VAL A 181 6.86 -7.09 -15.41
CA VAL A 181 6.27 -6.75 -14.10
C VAL A 181 6.07 -5.24 -13.96
N VAL A 182 7.04 -4.42 -14.36
CA VAL A 182 6.92 -2.96 -14.27
C VAL A 182 5.83 -2.42 -15.19
N ASN A 183 5.75 -2.93 -16.43
CA ASN A 183 4.69 -2.58 -17.37
C ASN A 183 3.32 -2.94 -16.78
N ALA A 184 3.10 -4.18 -16.37
CA ALA A 184 1.82 -4.61 -15.81
C ALA A 184 1.40 -3.78 -14.58
N ILE A 185 2.36 -3.35 -13.74
CA ILE A 185 2.08 -2.46 -12.61
C ILE A 185 1.69 -1.05 -13.07
N PHE A 186 2.31 -0.50 -14.11
CA PHE A 186 1.93 0.81 -14.66
C PHE A 186 0.68 0.75 -15.55
N THR A 187 0.30 -0.42 -16.08
CA THR A 187 -1.00 -0.63 -16.73
C THR A 187 -2.11 -0.67 -15.68
N MET A 188 -1.98 -1.51 -14.65
CA MET A 188 -3.05 -1.80 -13.67
C MET A 188 -2.97 -0.96 -12.39
N GLY A 189 -2.04 -0.01 -12.32
CA GLY A 189 -1.64 0.70 -11.11
C GLY A 189 -2.76 1.50 -10.47
N ASP A 190 -3.50 2.24 -11.27
CA ASP A 190 -4.60 3.09 -10.80
C ASP A 190 -5.78 2.22 -10.33
N GLU A 191 -6.07 1.11 -10.99
CA GLU A 191 -7.06 0.12 -10.53
C GLU A 191 -6.67 -0.55 -9.21
N LEU A 192 -5.40 -0.96 -9.07
CA LEU A 192 -4.85 -1.47 -7.80
C LEU A 192 -5.06 -0.46 -6.67
N ILE A 193 -4.79 0.82 -6.95
CA ILE A 193 -4.93 1.89 -5.96
C ILE A 193 -6.40 2.12 -5.60
N SER A 194 -7.30 2.14 -6.58
CA SER A 194 -8.74 2.32 -6.39
C SER A 194 -9.38 1.17 -5.60
N ALA A 195 -8.95 -0.07 -5.83
CA ALA A 195 -9.48 -1.24 -5.13
C ALA A 195 -9.07 -1.32 -3.64
N ALA A 196 -8.09 -0.53 -3.20
CA ALA A 196 -7.66 -0.49 -1.80
C ALA A 196 -8.60 0.36 -0.93
N VAL A 197 -9.68 -0.25 -0.40
CA VAL A 197 -10.66 0.45 0.45
C VAL A 197 -10.10 0.81 1.85
N VAL A 198 -9.06 0.12 2.29
CA VAL A 198 -8.44 0.30 3.62
C VAL A 198 -6.93 0.38 3.46
N ASN A 199 -6.29 1.31 4.18
CA ASN A 199 -4.84 1.50 4.15
C ASN A 199 -4.25 1.81 2.76
N GLN A 200 -5.01 2.46 1.88
CA GLN A 200 -4.61 2.83 0.51
C GLN A 200 -3.21 3.48 0.45
N ASN A 201 -2.86 4.35 1.41
CA ASN A 201 -1.53 4.97 1.46
C ASN A 201 -0.39 3.95 1.66
N GLN A 202 -0.64 2.84 2.36
CA GLN A 202 0.34 1.77 2.52
C GLN A 202 0.45 0.94 1.24
N GLU A 203 -0.67 0.67 0.56
CA GLU A 203 -0.67 -0.08 -0.69
C GLU A 203 -0.01 0.71 -1.83
N ILE A 204 -0.30 2.01 -1.93
CA ILE A 204 0.44 2.93 -2.81
C ILE A 204 1.95 2.82 -2.52
N ARG A 205 2.37 2.98 -1.25
CA ARG A 205 3.80 2.87 -0.89
C ARG A 205 4.39 1.52 -1.29
N ARG A 206 3.66 0.43 -1.08
CA ARG A 206 4.10 -0.92 -1.44
C ARG A 206 4.35 -1.04 -2.94
N ILE A 207 3.45 -0.51 -3.77
CA ILE A 207 3.60 -0.49 -5.23
C ILE A 207 4.84 0.33 -5.63
N LEU A 208 5.00 1.53 -5.07
CA LEU A 208 6.16 2.40 -5.36
C LEU A 208 7.49 1.71 -5.00
N TYR A 209 7.56 1.10 -3.81
CA TYR A 209 8.76 0.38 -3.39
C TYR A 209 8.99 -0.87 -4.22
N LEU A 210 7.94 -1.59 -4.65
CA LEU A 210 8.11 -2.73 -5.55
C LEU A 210 8.75 -2.30 -6.89
N ILE A 211 8.28 -1.20 -7.49
CA ILE A 211 8.86 -0.66 -8.73
C ILE A 211 10.33 -0.25 -8.48
N GLN A 212 10.61 0.44 -7.37
CA GLN A 212 11.97 0.82 -7.01
C GLN A 212 12.87 -0.41 -6.80
N ASP A 213 12.43 -1.40 -6.04
CA ASP A 213 13.19 -2.62 -5.71
C ASP A 213 13.50 -3.44 -6.98
N ILE A 214 12.58 -3.45 -7.95
CA ILE A 214 12.81 -4.07 -9.27
C ILE A 214 13.85 -3.25 -10.04
N ALA A 215 13.71 -1.93 -10.11
CA ALA A 215 14.66 -1.06 -10.81
C ALA A 215 16.07 -1.10 -10.21
N GLU A 216 16.21 -1.19 -8.89
CA GLU A 216 17.51 -1.25 -8.20
C GLU A 216 18.31 -2.52 -8.53
N ARG A 217 17.67 -3.56 -9.06
CA ARG A 217 18.31 -4.81 -9.50
C ARG A 217 19.01 -4.69 -10.84
N LEU A 218 18.67 -3.67 -11.63
CA LEU A 218 19.36 -3.39 -12.87
C LEU A 218 20.58 -2.49 -12.62
N ASP A 219 21.51 -2.56 -13.57
CA ASP A 219 22.61 -1.60 -13.66
C ASP A 219 22.04 -0.19 -13.81
N ARG A 220 22.76 0.80 -13.28
CA ARG A 220 22.29 2.19 -13.18
C ARG A 220 21.82 2.76 -14.51
N GLU A 221 22.47 2.36 -15.60
CA GLU A 221 22.20 2.81 -16.98
C GLU A 221 20.90 2.26 -17.57
N ASP A 222 20.38 1.14 -17.07
CA ASP A 222 19.16 0.50 -17.59
C ASP A 222 17.88 0.95 -16.86
N ARG A 223 18.03 1.63 -15.70
CA ARG A 223 16.90 2.00 -14.83
C ARG A 223 15.95 2.99 -15.47
N LEU A 224 16.50 3.99 -16.16
CA LEU A 224 15.69 4.99 -16.86
C LEU A 224 14.86 4.34 -17.97
N GLU A 225 15.47 3.43 -18.76
CA GLU A 225 14.76 2.75 -19.84
C GLU A 225 13.61 1.88 -19.31
N LEU A 226 13.85 1.11 -18.24
CA LEU A 226 12.82 0.30 -17.57
C LEU A 226 11.60 1.15 -17.18
N LEU A 227 11.85 2.26 -16.47
CA LEU A 227 10.81 3.13 -15.93
C LEU A 227 10.10 3.93 -17.03
N SER A 228 10.85 4.40 -18.03
CA SER A 228 10.30 5.13 -19.18
C SER A 228 9.30 4.27 -19.95
N LYS A 229 9.65 3.02 -20.23
CA LYS A 229 8.74 2.07 -20.90
C LYS A 229 7.50 1.77 -20.06
N GLY A 230 7.66 1.60 -18.75
CA GLY A 230 6.54 1.38 -17.84
C GLY A 230 5.53 2.53 -17.89
N ILE A 231 6.01 3.78 -17.79
CA ILE A 231 5.14 4.96 -17.85
C ILE A 231 4.55 5.15 -19.26
N GLN A 232 5.36 5.00 -20.30
CA GLN A 232 4.95 5.23 -21.69
C GLN A 232 3.87 4.27 -22.19
N TYR A 233 3.90 3.00 -21.76
CA TYR A 233 2.96 1.97 -22.22
C TYR A 233 1.91 1.60 -21.17
N GLY A 234 1.95 2.23 -20.00
CA GLY A 234 0.96 2.04 -18.95
C GLY A 234 -0.32 2.86 -19.16
N ASP A 235 -1.28 2.66 -18.26
CA ASP A 235 -2.58 3.33 -18.26
C ASP A 235 -2.96 3.78 -16.83
N SER A 236 -1.96 4.28 -16.12
CA SER A 236 -2.09 4.68 -14.70
C SER A 236 -1.50 6.06 -14.46
N PRO A 237 -2.19 7.14 -14.92
CA PRO A 237 -1.71 8.50 -14.78
C PRO A 237 -1.48 8.92 -13.32
N TYR A 238 -2.28 8.43 -12.36
CA TYR A 238 -2.04 8.72 -10.94
C TYR A 238 -0.77 8.03 -10.45
N LEU A 239 -0.59 6.73 -10.70
CA LEU A 239 0.62 6.02 -10.29
C LEU A 239 1.87 6.64 -10.91
N ALA A 240 1.84 6.95 -12.21
CA ALA A 240 2.96 7.56 -12.92
C ALA A 240 3.33 8.93 -12.31
N SER A 241 2.32 9.79 -12.13
CA SER A 241 2.45 11.08 -11.44
C SER A 241 3.03 10.95 -10.03
N TYR A 242 2.55 9.99 -9.25
CA TYR A 242 2.98 9.78 -7.87
C TYR A 242 4.39 9.19 -7.80
N PHE A 243 4.75 8.30 -8.72
CA PHE A 243 6.07 7.67 -8.77
C PHE A 243 7.17 8.68 -9.11
N VAL A 244 6.94 9.56 -10.09
CA VAL A 244 7.89 10.66 -10.38
C VAL A 244 8.03 11.61 -9.19
N ASP A 245 6.92 11.95 -8.53
CA ASP A 245 6.93 12.71 -7.27
C ASP A 245 7.75 12.03 -6.15
N PHE A 246 7.66 10.70 -6.07
CA PHE A 246 8.42 9.90 -5.13
C PHE A 246 9.93 9.95 -5.41
N LEU A 247 10.33 9.93 -6.69
CA LEU A 247 11.73 10.12 -7.09
C LEU A 247 12.23 11.53 -6.78
N LEU A 248 11.41 12.57 -7.02
CA LEU A 248 11.77 13.97 -6.72
C LEU A 248 12.07 14.19 -5.22
N ARG A 249 11.39 13.47 -4.33
CA ARG A 249 11.69 13.51 -2.88
C ARG A 249 13.10 13.02 -2.56
N GLN A 250 13.66 12.08 -3.33
CA GLN A 250 15.06 11.64 -3.14
C GLN A 250 16.06 12.78 -3.38
N HIS A 251 15.64 13.81 -4.12
CA HIS A 251 16.42 15.03 -4.40
C HIS A 251 16.11 16.19 -3.44
N GLY A 252 15.30 15.96 -2.41
CA GLY A 252 14.98 16.94 -1.37
C GLY A 252 13.83 17.90 -1.72
N GLU A 253 12.99 17.56 -2.70
CA GLU A 253 11.76 18.31 -2.93
C GLU A 253 10.70 18.08 -1.85
N LYS A 254 9.79 19.04 -1.71
CA LYS A 254 8.65 18.99 -0.75
C LYS A 254 9.10 18.80 0.70
N ASP A 255 10.14 19.54 1.10
CA ASP A 255 10.75 19.54 2.43
C ASP A 255 11.27 18.16 2.89
N ALA A 256 11.56 17.26 1.94
CA ALA A 256 12.19 15.98 2.22
C ALA A 256 13.70 16.14 2.43
N ASP A 257 14.28 15.32 3.30
CA ASP A 257 15.74 15.21 3.37
C ASP A 257 16.25 14.52 2.11
N ALA A 258 17.17 15.18 1.40
CA ALA A 258 17.76 14.63 0.19
C ALA A 258 18.53 13.34 0.52
N VAL A 259 18.27 12.30 -0.26
CA VAL A 259 19.02 11.04 -0.22
C VAL A 259 20.42 11.29 -0.78
N ALA A 260 21.41 10.57 -0.25
CA ALA A 260 22.79 10.62 -0.74
C ALA A 260 22.84 10.28 -2.24
N ALA A 261 23.65 11.00 -3.02
CA ALA A 261 23.64 10.90 -4.49
C ALA A 261 23.88 9.46 -4.99
N ASP A 262 24.75 8.71 -4.33
CA ASP A 262 25.07 7.31 -4.64
C ASP A 262 23.92 6.32 -4.35
N LYS A 263 22.89 6.77 -3.63
CA LYS A 263 21.72 5.97 -3.27
C LYS A 263 20.44 6.38 -4.00
N ARG A 264 20.50 7.37 -4.90
CA ARG A 264 19.34 7.81 -5.68
C ARG A 264 19.08 6.82 -6.81
N LEU A 265 17.79 6.60 -7.09
CA LEU A 265 17.40 5.68 -8.16
C LEU A 265 17.76 6.26 -9.54
N LEU A 266 17.44 7.54 -9.73
CA LEU A 266 17.65 8.34 -10.94
C LEU A 266 18.25 9.72 -10.60
N GLU A 267 19.02 10.27 -11.54
CA GLU A 267 19.52 11.64 -11.50
C GLU A 267 18.38 12.61 -11.82
N ARG A 268 18.61 13.89 -11.57
CA ARG A 268 17.55 14.89 -11.75
C ARG A 268 17.11 15.00 -13.21
N GLU A 269 18.07 15.00 -14.12
CA GLU A 269 17.84 15.10 -15.56
C GLU A 269 17.03 13.91 -16.09
N GLU A 270 17.34 12.70 -15.59
CA GLU A 270 16.60 11.48 -15.92
C GLU A 270 15.14 11.53 -15.41
N ILE A 271 14.90 12.17 -14.25
CA ILE A 271 13.55 12.38 -13.73
C ILE A 271 12.78 13.39 -14.58
N ASP A 272 13.45 14.42 -15.10
CA ASP A 272 12.82 15.39 -15.99
C ASP A 272 12.39 14.74 -17.33
N GLU A 273 13.10 13.71 -17.82
CA GLU A 273 12.64 12.87 -18.93
C GLU A 273 11.36 12.10 -18.58
N LEU A 274 11.26 11.53 -17.38
CA LEU A 274 10.04 10.85 -16.94
C LEU A 274 8.84 11.79 -16.79
N LYS A 275 9.06 13.07 -16.42
CA LYS A 275 7.96 14.05 -16.33
C LYS A 275 7.28 14.25 -17.68
N ALA A 276 8.06 14.33 -18.76
CA ALA A 276 7.51 14.48 -20.11
C ALA A 276 6.63 13.27 -20.48
N LEU A 277 7.06 12.05 -20.15
CA LEU A 277 6.25 10.84 -20.37
C LEU A 277 4.98 10.81 -19.52
N VAL A 278 5.02 11.35 -18.28
CA VAL A 278 3.80 11.49 -17.48
C VAL A 278 2.84 12.49 -18.11
N VAL A 279 3.33 13.62 -18.63
CA VAL A 279 2.50 14.60 -19.34
C VAL A 279 1.85 13.96 -20.58
N GLU A 280 2.61 13.23 -21.39
CA GLU A 280 2.06 12.47 -22.53
C GLU A 280 0.95 11.51 -22.09
N SER A 281 1.16 10.73 -21.02
CA SER A 281 0.14 9.82 -20.46
C SER A 281 -1.11 10.56 -19.97
N LEU A 282 -0.95 11.77 -19.41
CA LEU A 282 -2.08 12.60 -18.97
C LEU A 282 -2.89 13.13 -20.15
N HIS A 283 -2.25 13.51 -21.26
CA HIS A 283 -2.95 13.86 -22.51
C HIS A 283 -3.74 12.68 -23.06
N GLU A 284 -3.12 11.50 -23.15
CA GLU A 284 -3.80 10.30 -23.67
C GLU A 284 -5.01 9.91 -22.80
N ALA A 285 -4.87 10.01 -21.47
CA ALA A 285 -5.97 9.77 -20.54
C ALA A 285 -7.08 10.85 -20.67
N ALA A 286 -6.70 12.11 -20.90
CA ALA A 286 -7.65 13.20 -21.12
C ALA A 286 -8.43 13.02 -22.44
N GLU A 287 -7.74 12.70 -23.54
CA GLU A 287 -8.33 12.48 -24.87
C GLU A 287 -9.24 11.26 -24.93
N SER A 288 -8.90 10.20 -24.18
CA SER A 288 -9.72 8.98 -24.10
C SER A 288 -10.90 9.10 -23.13
N GLY A 289 -10.92 10.15 -22.29
CA GLY A 289 -11.91 10.37 -21.23
C GLY A 289 -11.68 9.50 -19.99
N SER A 290 -10.55 8.78 -19.89
CA SER A 290 -10.23 7.95 -18.71
C SER A 290 -9.67 8.76 -17.54
N LEU A 291 -9.14 9.97 -17.79
CA LEU A 291 -8.49 10.77 -16.75
C LEU A 291 -9.41 11.09 -15.56
N ILE A 292 -10.71 11.32 -15.78
CA ILE A 292 -11.67 11.58 -14.70
C ILE A 292 -11.86 10.38 -13.76
N GLU A 293 -11.57 9.17 -14.22
CA GLU A 293 -11.63 7.94 -13.42
C GLU A 293 -10.33 7.70 -12.61
N ALA A 294 -9.28 8.49 -12.86
CA ALA A 294 -8.01 8.33 -12.17
C ALA A 294 -8.21 8.55 -10.64
N PRO A 295 -7.68 7.65 -9.79
CA PRO A 295 -7.81 7.80 -8.35
C PRO A 295 -7.15 9.09 -7.89
N ARG A 296 -7.82 9.84 -7.02
CA ARG A 296 -7.26 11.05 -6.39
C ARG A 296 -6.74 12.04 -7.46
N LEU A 297 -7.61 12.36 -8.41
CA LEU A 297 -7.37 13.15 -9.63
C LEU A 297 -6.57 14.44 -9.40
N LYS A 298 -6.70 15.06 -8.21
CA LYS A 298 -5.90 16.21 -7.79
C LYS A 298 -4.41 16.05 -8.10
N LYS A 299 -3.83 14.87 -7.85
CA LYS A 299 -2.40 14.64 -8.08
C LYS A 299 -2.06 14.72 -9.59
N PRO A 300 -2.69 13.91 -10.46
CA PRO A 300 -2.58 14.04 -11.91
C PRO A 300 -2.71 15.49 -12.40
N LEU A 301 -3.77 16.20 -12.02
CA LEU A 301 -4.00 17.58 -12.49
C LEU A 301 -2.94 18.57 -12.03
N GLU A 302 -2.49 18.48 -10.78
CA GLU A 302 -1.38 19.30 -10.29
C GLU A 302 -0.08 19.00 -11.05
N ARG A 303 0.21 17.72 -11.32
CA ARG A 303 1.42 17.35 -12.05
C ARG A 303 1.32 17.80 -13.50
N TRP A 304 0.17 17.65 -14.13
CA TRP A 304 -0.10 18.17 -15.46
C TRP A 304 0.21 19.67 -15.52
N ARG A 305 -0.40 20.46 -14.63
CA ARG A 305 -0.19 21.92 -14.57
C ARG A 305 1.26 22.30 -14.29
N ASP A 306 1.93 21.55 -13.41
CA ASP A 306 3.28 21.89 -12.95
C ASP A 306 4.36 21.47 -13.99
N TRP A 307 4.08 20.51 -14.88
CA TRP A 307 5.07 19.90 -15.79
C TRP A 307 4.82 20.13 -17.28
N ASP A 308 3.60 20.46 -17.68
CA ASP A 308 3.26 20.76 -19.07
C ASP A 308 3.38 22.26 -19.37
N ASP A 309 3.99 22.57 -20.52
CA ASP A 309 4.17 23.92 -21.03
C ASP A 309 3.21 24.23 -22.20
N GLU A 310 2.53 23.23 -22.77
CA GLU A 310 1.81 23.32 -24.05
C GLU A 310 0.29 23.29 -23.92
N GLU A 311 -0.26 22.45 -23.04
CA GLU A 311 -1.70 22.28 -22.84
C GLU A 311 -2.12 22.60 -21.39
N ASN A 312 -3.33 23.14 -21.24
CA ASN A 312 -3.78 23.64 -19.93
C ASN A 312 -4.81 22.67 -19.30
N PRO A 313 -4.49 21.99 -18.19
CA PRO A 313 -5.47 21.17 -17.47
C PRO A 313 -6.73 21.94 -17.05
N GLN A 314 -6.66 23.27 -16.93
CA GLN A 314 -7.84 24.11 -16.72
C GLN A 314 -8.84 24.00 -17.89
N GLU A 315 -8.35 24.03 -19.14
CA GLU A 315 -9.23 23.93 -20.32
C GLU A 315 -9.88 22.55 -20.39
N TRP A 316 -9.17 21.50 -19.98
CA TRP A 316 -9.74 20.15 -19.86
C TRP A 316 -10.86 20.11 -18.82
N VAL A 317 -10.67 20.68 -17.62
CA VAL A 317 -11.73 20.74 -16.59
C VAL A 317 -12.94 21.52 -17.10
N ASP A 318 -12.73 22.67 -17.73
CA ASP A 318 -13.81 23.51 -18.26
C ASP A 318 -14.61 22.79 -19.35
N GLN A 319 -13.95 22.09 -20.27
CA GLN A 319 -14.61 21.31 -21.32
C GLN A 319 -15.34 20.09 -20.73
N GLY A 320 -14.67 19.35 -19.84
CA GLY A 320 -15.22 18.17 -19.19
C GLY A 320 -16.50 18.44 -18.41
N LEU A 321 -16.54 19.52 -17.62
CA LEU A 321 -17.73 19.93 -16.86
C LEU A 321 -18.90 20.40 -17.75
N ASN A 322 -18.64 20.76 -19.00
CA ASN A 322 -19.67 21.16 -19.96
C ASN A 322 -20.21 19.97 -20.77
N GLU A 323 -19.38 18.98 -21.07
CA GLU A 323 -19.68 17.98 -22.11
C GLU A 323 -19.57 16.52 -21.66
N GLU A 324 -18.72 16.19 -20.68
CA GLU A 324 -18.30 14.81 -20.42
C GLU A 324 -18.67 14.27 -19.02
N PHE A 325 -18.51 15.08 -17.98
CA PHE A 325 -18.79 14.69 -16.60
C PHE A 325 -19.44 15.83 -15.82
N ASP A 326 -20.25 15.48 -14.82
CA ASP A 326 -20.88 16.47 -13.96
C ASP A 326 -19.95 16.90 -12.80
N LEU A 327 -20.38 17.97 -12.11
CA LEU A 327 -19.66 18.53 -10.98
C LEU A 327 -19.53 17.54 -9.81
N ILE A 328 -20.52 16.69 -9.56
CA ILE A 328 -20.47 15.74 -8.43
C ILE A 328 -19.37 14.71 -8.69
N LYS A 329 -19.28 14.18 -9.92
CA LYS A 329 -18.22 13.27 -10.33
C LYS A 329 -16.84 13.92 -10.19
N PHE A 330 -16.69 15.18 -10.59
CA PHE A 330 -15.44 15.92 -10.41
C PHE A 330 -15.08 16.12 -8.92
N ILE A 331 -16.05 16.45 -8.06
CA ILE A 331 -15.84 16.57 -6.61
C ILE A 331 -15.39 15.24 -6.01
N ASP A 332 -15.97 14.12 -6.44
CA ASP A 332 -15.58 12.79 -5.96
C ASP A 332 -14.16 12.41 -6.41
N ALA A 333 -13.84 12.61 -7.70
CA ALA A 333 -12.51 12.36 -8.24
C ALA A 333 -11.41 13.19 -7.55
N MET A 334 -11.73 14.42 -7.16
CA MET A 334 -10.84 15.33 -6.42
C MET A 334 -10.73 14.99 -4.93
N SER A 335 -11.60 14.13 -4.41
CA SER A 335 -11.58 13.72 -3.01
C SER A 335 -10.43 12.75 -2.72
N SER A 336 -10.09 12.64 -1.43
CA SER A 336 -9.08 11.71 -0.95
C SER A 336 -9.64 10.86 0.17
N MET A 337 -8.87 9.84 0.56
CA MET A 337 -9.27 8.90 1.59
C MET A 337 -8.13 8.67 2.58
N THR A 338 -8.50 8.54 3.84
CA THR A 338 -7.65 8.03 4.91
C THR A 338 -8.34 6.85 5.60
N THR A 339 -7.64 6.20 6.51
CA THR A 339 -8.18 5.09 7.31
C THR A 339 -8.00 5.38 8.78
N VAL A 340 -9.08 5.23 9.55
CA VAL A 340 -9.10 5.34 11.01
C VAL A 340 -9.10 3.93 11.60
N ASN A 341 -8.31 3.72 12.65
CA ASN A 341 -8.19 2.44 13.36
C ASN A 341 -7.91 1.23 12.46
N TRP A 342 -7.30 1.44 11.29
CA TRP A 342 -6.99 0.41 10.29
C TRP A 342 -8.20 -0.30 9.68
N THR A 343 -9.42 0.19 9.89
CA THR A 343 -10.65 -0.50 9.47
C THR A 343 -11.72 0.41 8.88
N THR A 344 -11.74 1.69 9.23
CA THR A 344 -12.80 2.61 8.78
C THR A 344 -12.24 3.58 7.75
N PRO A 345 -12.66 3.51 6.48
CA PRO A 345 -12.34 4.52 5.49
C PRO A 345 -13.02 5.84 5.87
N VAL A 346 -12.27 6.93 5.76
CA VAL A 346 -12.77 8.29 5.91
C VAL A 346 -12.38 9.05 4.67
N PHE A 347 -13.38 9.39 3.86
CA PHE A 347 -13.20 10.27 2.72
C PHE A 347 -13.17 11.71 3.18
N TYR A 348 -12.32 12.51 2.55
CA TYR A 348 -12.14 13.90 2.88
C TYR A 348 -11.82 14.72 1.63
N LEU A 349 -12.19 15.99 1.68
CA LEU A 349 -11.99 16.92 0.59
C LEU A 349 -11.71 18.30 1.18
N ASP A 350 -10.69 18.97 0.65
CA ASP A 350 -10.51 20.39 0.90
C ASP A 350 -11.14 21.17 -0.25
N PRO A 351 -12.17 21.99 -0.01
CA PRO A 351 -12.83 22.77 -1.07
C PRO A 351 -11.85 23.61 -1.88
N ARG A 352 -10.74 24.07 -1.27
CA ARG A 352 -9.69 24.83 -1.95
C ARG A 352 -9.06 24.08 -3.12
N TRP A 353 -9.07 22.74 -3.10
CA TRP A 353 -8.59 21.94 -4.21
C TRP A 353 -9.49 22.06 -5.45
N LEU A 354 -10.79 22.32 -5.26
CA LEU A 354 -11.73 22.57 -6.35
C LEU A 354 -11.65 24.02 -6.83
N TYR A 355 -11.45 24.96 -5.91
CA TYR A 355 -11.38 26.40 -6.22
C TYR A 355 -10.18 26.77 -7.09
N GLU A 356 -9.19 25.88 -7.22
CA GLU A 356 -8.11 26.01 -8.20
C GLU A 356 -8.60 25.87 -9.65
N TRP A 357 -9.77 25.24 -9.86
CA TRP A 357 -10.28 24.85 -11.18
C TRP A 357 -11.69 25.36 -11.48
N VAL A 358 -12.55 25.48 -10.46
CA VAL A 358 -13.96 25.90 -10.63
C VAL A 358 -14.25 27.03 -9.66
N ASP A 359 -14.90 28.07 -10.14
CA ASP A 359 -15.32 29.20 -9.31
C ASP A 359 -16.24 28.76 -8.17
N GLU A 360 -15.98 29.24 -6.95
CA GLU A 360 -16.71 28.85 -5.74
C GLU A 360 -18.22 29.17 -5.86
N ASP A 361 -18.58 30.33 -6.40
CA ASP A 361 -19.99 30.71 -6.56
C ASP A 361 -20.70 29.77 -7.55
N ASN A 362 -19.99 29.32 -8.61
CA ASN A 362 -20.54 28.37 -9.58
C ASN A 362 -20.74 26.97 -8.97
N ILE A 363 -19.82 26.50 -8.11
CA ILE A 363 -20.00 25.22 -7.40
C ILE A 363 -21.26 25.31 -6.53
N GLU A 364 -21.42 26.39 -5.77
CA GLU A 364 -22.58 26.59 -4.89
C GLU A 364 -23.88 26.68 -5.68
N GLU A 365 -23.93 27.47 -6.76
CA GLU A 365 -25.13 27.61 -7.59
C GLU A 365 -25.58 26.26 -8.17
N VAL A 366 -24.64 25.46 -8.67
CA VAL A 366 -24.95 24.14 -9.24
C VAL A 366 -25.45 23.19 -8.16
N LEU A 367 -24.79 23.13 -7.00
CA LEU A 367 -25.17 22.22 -5.92
C LEU A 367 -26.52 22.60 -5.28
N ASP A 368 -26.78 23.89 -5.08
CA ASP A 368 -28.05 24.39 -4.52
C ASP A 368 -29.25 24.18 -5.47
N ALA A 369 -28.99 24.08 -6.78
CA ALA A 369 -30.02 23.85 -7.78
C ALA A 369 -30.44 22.37 -7.90
N LEU A 370 -29.71 21.44 -7.29
CA LEU A 370 -30.02 20.00 -7.33
C LEU A 370 -31.26 19.66 -6.50
N ASP A 371 -32.10 18.77 -7.01
CA ASP A 371 -33.22 18.20 -6.25
C ASP A 371 -32.72 16.97 -5.47
N ASP A 372 -32.75 17.03 -4.15
CA ASP A 372 -32.34 15.93 -3.27
C ASP A 372 -33.11 14.61 -3.54
N SER A 373 -34.30 14.66 -4.17
CA SER A 373 -35.03 13.45 -4.54
C SER A 373 -34.45 12.70 -5.74
N ASP A 374 -33.65 13.36 -6.57
CA ASP A 374 -33.01 12.78 -7.75
C ASP A 374 -31.61 12.20 -7.45
N LEU A 375 -31.02 12.55 -6.29
CA LEU A 375 -29.68 12.14 -5.90
C LEU A 375 -29.63 10.72 -5.32
N THR A 376 -28.67 9.95 -5.79
CA THR A 376 -28.24 8.66 -5.22
C THR A 376 -27.59 8.85 -3.84
N GLU A 377 -27.43 7.75 -3.10
CA GLU A 377 -26.77 7.79 -1.78
C GLU A 377 -25.28 8.20 -1.89
N GLU A 378 -24.61 7.78 -2.97
CA GLU A 378 -23.22 8.13 -3.25
C GLU A 378 -23.05 9.61 -3.56
N GLU A 379 -23.88 10.16 -4.46
CA GLU A 379 -23.86 11.60 -4.79
C GLU A 379 -24.11 12.47 -3.57
N ARG A 380 -25.06 12.09 -2.70
CA ARG A 380 -25.31 12.80 -1.43
C ARG A 380 -24.10 12.75 -0.50
N ALA A 381 -23.39 11.61 -0.45
CA ALA A 381 -22.19 11.48 0.36
C ALA A 381 -21.06 12.39 -0.14
N VAL A 382 -20.94 12.57 -1.46
CA VAL A 382 -19.98 13.47 -2.09
C VAL A 382 -20.31 14.94 -1.79
N ILE A 383 -21.57 15.36 -1.98
CA ILE A 383 -22.01 16.73 -1.68
C ILE A 383 -21.81 17.04 -0.19
N LYS A 384 -22.22 16.14 0.69
CA LYS A 384 -22.02 16.29 2.14
C LYS A 384 -20.54 16.43 2.50
N ARG A 385 -19.66 15.70 1.81
CA ARG A 385 -18.21 15.80 2.00
C ARG A 385 -17.70 17.21 1.64
N TYR A 386 -18.17 17.79 0.53
CA TYR A 386 -17.85 19.17 0.17
C TYR A 386 -18.34 20.17 1.24
N GLU A 387 -19.60 20.07 1.66
CA GLU A 387 -20.20 20.93 2.69
C GLU A 387 -19.46 20.84 4.04
N GLU A 388 -19.13 19.62 4.49
CA GLU A 388 -18.33 19.41 5.71
C GLU A 388 -16.93 20.02 5.59
N GLY A 389 -16.33 19.98 4.40
CA GLY A 389 -15.05 20.62 4.10
C GLY A 389 -15.13 22.14 4.19
N LYS A 390 -16.20 22.73 3.64
CA LYS A 390 -16.46 24.18 3.70
C LYS A 390 -16.68 24.63 5.15
N GLN A 391 -17.52 23.92 5.90
CA GLN A 391 -17.76 24.22 7.31
C GLN A 391 -16.46 24.17 8.14
N LYS A 392 -15.53 23.24 7.83
CA LYS A 392 -14.22 23.18 8.49
C LYS A 392 -13.39 24.44 8.21
N LEU A 393 -13.41 24.98 6.98
CA LEU A 393 -12.72 26.25 6.66
C LEU A 393 -13.32 27.42 7.46
N GLU A 394 -14.65 27.50 7.53
CA GLU A 394 -15.35 28.53 8.32
C GLU A 394 -15.04 28.44 9.82
N ASP A 395 -14.89 27.23 10.34
CA ASP A 395 -14.49 26.94 11.71
C ASP A 395 -12.99 27.23 11.99
N GLY A 396 -12.22 27.62 10.97
CA GLY A 396 -10.77 27.84 11.06
C GLY A 396 -9.92 26.56 11.17
N LYS A 397 -10.49 25.41 10.79
CA LYS A 397 -9.77 24.13 10.68
C LYS A 397 -9.21 23.97 9.26
N ASP A 398 -8.20 23.12 9.11
CA ASP A 398 -7.58 22.81 7.83
C ASP A 398 -8.15 21.49 7.27
N PRO A 399 -9.05 21.50 6.27
CA PRO A 399 -9.65 20.28 5.75
C PRO A 399 -8.64 19.42 4.96
N SER A 400 -7.49 19.94 4.56
CA SER A 400 -6.42 19.12 3.96
C SER A 400 -5.79 18.15 4.95
N LYS A 401 -5.96 18.38 6.27
CA LYS A 401 -5.45 17.53 7.33
C LYS A 401 -6.48 16.48 7.69
N THR A 402 -6.08 15.21 7.63
CA THR A 402 -6.92 14.07 8.01
C THR A 402 -7.46 14.20 9.44
N ASP A 403 -6.69 14.77 10.36
CA ASP A 403 -7.10 14.97 11.76
C ASP A 403 -8.34 15.87 11.91
N SER A 404 -8.63 16.73 10.91
CA SER A 404 -9.84 17.56 10.90
C SER A 404 -11.11 16.76 10.59
N TRP A 405 -10.97 15.54 10.06
CA TRP A 405 -12.06 14.65 9.64
C TRP A 405 -12.27 13.48 10.60
N VAL A 406 -11.23 13.13 11.35
CA VAL A 406 -11.27 12.06 12.33
C VAL A 406 -11.62 12.64 13.69
N GLY A 407 -12.83 12.34 14.19
CA GLY A 407 -13.20 12.65 15.57
C GLY A 407 -12.36 11.80 16.52
N PHE A 408 -11.48 12.44 17.30
CA PHE A 408 -10.73 11.79 18.39
C PHE A 408 -11.49 11.85 19.71
#